data_AF-A0A6N2JZU0-F1
#
_entry.id   AF-A0A6N2JZU0-F1
#
_cell.length_a   1.000
_cell.length_b   1.000
_cell.length_c   1.000
_cell.angle_alpha   90.00
_cell.angle_beta   90.00
_cell.angle_gamma   90.00
#
_symmetry.space_group_name_H-M   'P 1'
#
loop_
_entity.id
_entity.type
_entity.pdbx_description
1 polymer ?
#
loop_
_entity_poly.entity_id
_entity_poly.type
_entity_poly.pdbx_seq_one_letter_code
_entity_poly.pdbx_strand_id
1 'polypeptide(L)'
;MLLFPNRSNEELTARIITPVLEEIVKARIPARSLEKNLIERTELKQELETKAKQRLDSYGIVVTDLSVLNDTASDEFTKATEEKQIAEQQAISAKIVAEQELQKADYESKKAAKEAEAMIARARGQAEAQKLLQTSLSPEILQKQAIEKWDGKFPVVMSSNGALPFINVNAPTNSSEPKK
;
A
#
# COMPACT_ATOMS: atom_id res chain seq x y z
N MET A 1 -71.54 -34.28 -22.81
CA MET A 1 -70.51 -33.56 -22.04
C MET A 1 -69.28 -34.45 -21.98
N LEU A 2 -68.35 -34.31 -22.93
CA LEU A 2 -67.15 -35.14 -23.00
C LEU A 2 -65.97 -34.28 -22.54
N LEU A 3 -65.43 -34.61 -21.36
CA LEU A 3 -64.18 -34.08 -20.84
C LEU A 3 -63.03 -34.73 -21.63
N PHE A 4 -62.38 -33.97 -22.50
CA PHE A 4 -61.11 -34.39 -23.09
C PHE A 4 -60.01 -34.34 -22.03
N PRO A 5 -59.13 -35.35 -21.96
CA PRO A 5 -58.21 -35.52 -20.84
C PRO A 5 -57.06 -34.51 -20.91
N ASN A 6 -56.70 -33.98 -19.74
CA ASN A 6 -55.66 -33.00 -19.46
C ASN A 6 -54.22 -33.35 -19.97
N ARG A 7 -54.00 -34.50 -20.62
CA ARG A 7 -52.68 -34.96 -21.10
C ARG A 7 -52.11 -34.11 -22.24
N SER A 8 -52.96 -33.56 -23.11
CA SER A 8 -52.49 -32.77 -24.26
C SER A 8 -51.81 -31.47 -23.84
N ASN A 9 -52.25 -30.86 -22.75
CA ASN A 9 -51.72 -29.58 -22.28
C ASN A 9 -50.33 -29.75 -21.65
N GLU A 10 -50.11 -30.82 -20.88
CA GLU A 10 -48.78 -31.15 -20.34
C GLU A 10 -47.78 -31.50 -21.45
N GLU A 11 -48.20 -32.26 -22.47
CA GLU A 11 -47.34 -32.59 -23.62
C GLU A 11 -46.99 -31.35 -24.47
N LEU A 12 -47.95 -30.46 -24.70
CA LEU A 12 -47.70 -29.18 -25.39
C LEU A 12 -46.73 -28.30 -24.59
N THR A 13 -46.89 -28.25 -23.27
CA THR A 13 -46.01 -27.49 -22.40
C THR A 13 -44.59 -28.05 -22.44
N ALA A 14 -44.43 -29.38 -22.27
CA ALA A 14 -43.12 -30.02 -22.21
C ALA A 14 -42.39 -30.08 -23.56
N ARG A 15 -43.10 -30.23 -24.68
CA ARG A 15 -42.46 -30.42 -26.01
C ARG A 15 -42.30 -29.14 -26.82
N ILE A 16 -43.12 -28.12 -26.58
CA ILE A 16 -43.13 -26.89 -27.38
C ILE A 16 -42.82 -25.68 -26.51
N ILE A 17 -43.58 -25.45 -25.43
CA ILE A 17 -43.47 -24.20 -24.67
C ILE A 17 -42.14 -24.11 -23.92
N THR A 18 -41.81 -25.12 -23.10
CA THR A 18 -40.57 -25.14 -22.30
C THR A 18 -39.31 -25.03 -23.15
N PRO A 19 -39.09 -25.85 -24.20
CA PRO A 19 -37.86 -25.76 -24.98
C PRO A 19 -37.71 -24.44 -25.74
N VAL A 20 -38.81 -23.86 -26.23
CA VAL A 20 -38.78 -22.53 -26.89
C VAL A 20 -38.40 -21.43 -25.91
N LEU A 21 -38.95 -21.46 -24.69
CA LEU A 21 -38.60 -20.48 -23.66
C LEU A 21 -37.14 -20.63 -23.22
N GLU A 22 -36.66 -21.86 -23.01
CA GLU A 22 -35.26 -22.11 -22.66
C GLU A 22 -34.28 -21.62 -23.73
N GLU A 23 -34.58 -21.85 -25.00
CA GLU A 23 -33.75 -21.37 -26.12
C GLU A 23 -33.67 -19.84 -26.13
N ILE A 24 -34.80 -19.16 -25.99
CA ILE A 24 -34.88 -17.69 -25.98
C ILE A 24 -34.11 -17.11 -24.78
N VAL A 25 -34.24 -17.73 -23.61
CA VAL A 25 -33.53 -17.34 -22.38
C VAL A 25 -32.02 -17.54 -22.54
N LYS A 26 -31.57 -18.73 -22.98
CA LYS A 26 -30.14 -19.03 -23.21
C LYS A 26 -29.51 -18.15 -24.29
N ALA A 27 -30.25 -17.81 -25.33
CA ALA A 27 -29.78 -16.94 -26.40
C ALA A 27 -29.65 -15.47 -25.98
N ARG A 28 -30.38 -15.05 -24.93
CA ARG A 28 -30.41 -13.64 -24.48
C ARG A 28 -29.55 -13.39 -23.25
N ILE A 29 -29.33 -14.38 -22.38
CA ILE A 29 -28.41 -14.25 -21.23
C ILE A 29 -26.99 -14.06 -21.76
N PRO A 30 -26.41 -12.86 -21.65
CA PRO A 30 -24.98 -12.70 -21.86
C PRO A 30 -24.27 -13.46 -20.74
N ALA A 31 -23.15 -14.11 -21.04
CA ALA A 31 -22.34 -14.83 -20.05
C ALA A 31 -21.78 -13.94 -18.89
N ARG A 32 -22.26 -12.71 -18.73
CA ARG A 32 -21.84 -11.72 -17.74
C ARG A 32 -22.97 -10.92 -17.07
N SER A 33 -24.26 -11.12 -17.40
CA SER A 33 -25.28 -10.08 -17.13
C SER A 33 -26.22 -10.30 -15.95
N LEU A 34 -26.15 -11.43 -15.23
CA LEU A 34 -27.09 -11.65 -14.11
C LEU A 34 -26.69 -10.89 -12.83
N GLU A 35 -25.43 -10.46 -12.73
CA GLU A 35 -24.89 -9.74 -11.57
C GLU A 35 -25.09 -8.23 -11.64
N LYS A 36 -25.24 -7.65 -12.84
CA LYS A 36 -25.35 -6.21 -13.00
C LYS A 36 -26.81 -5.78 -13.18
N ASN A 37 -27.35 -5.27 -12.08
CA ASN A 37 -28.43 -4.27 -12.08
C ASN A 37 -29.88 -4.76 -12.23
N LEU A 38 -30.74 -4.26 -11.34
CA LEU A 38 -32.21 -4.42 -11.39
C LEU A 38 -32.81 -3.81 -12.67
N ILE A 39 -32.15 -2.81 -13.25
CA ILE A 39 -32.53 -2.16 -14.51
C ILE A 39 -32.39 -3.13 -15.69
N GLU A 40 -31.26 -3.85 -15.79
CA GLU A 40 -31.03 -4.85 -16.85
C GLU A 40 -32.07 -5.98 -16.79
N ARG A 41 -32.54 -6.35 -15.59
CA ARG A 41 -33.60 -7.37 -15.43
C ARG A 41 -34.94 -6.95 -16.04
N THR A 42 -35.29 -5.67 -15.98
CA THR A 42 -36.57 -5.18 -16.52
C THR A 42 -36.55 -5.18 -18.04
N GLU A 43 -35.45 -4.69 -18.63
CA GLU A 43 -35.24 -4.69 -20.08
C GLU A 43 -35.14 -6.13 -20.62
N LEU A 44 -34.41 -6.99 -19.92
CA LEU A 44 -34.30 -8.40 -20.27
C LEU A 44 -35.67 -9.09 -20.24
N LYS A 45 -36.50 -8.82 -19.21
CA LYS A 45 -37.87 -9.37 -19.12
C LYS A 45 -38.71 -8.95 -20.33
N GLN A 46 -38.73 -7.66 -20.66
CA GLN A 46 -39.51 -7.13 -21.78
C GLN A 46 -39.09 -7.75 -23.11
N GLU A 47 -37.79 -7.91 -23.32
CA GLU A 47 -37.29 -8.48 -24.56
C GLU A 47 -37.59 -9.99 -24.69
N LEU A 48 -37.40 -10.73 -23.60
CA LEU A 48 -37.76 -12.15 -23.52
C LEU A 48 -39.26 -12.35 -23.77
N GLU A 49 -40.11 -11.53 -23.16
CA GLU A 49 -41.56 -11.58 -23.33
C GLU A 49 -41.98 -11.31 -24.78
N THR A 50 -41.37 -10.31 -25.42
CA THR A 50 -41.66 -9.97 -26.83
C THR A 50 -41.29 -11.14 -27.76
N LYS A 51 -40.11 -11.73 -27.58
CA LYS A 51 -39.66 -12.87 -28.39
C LYS A 51 -40.49 -14.12 -28.13
N ALA A 52 -40.83 -14.40 -26.87
CA ALA A 52 -41.67 -15.52 -26.50
C ALA A 52 -43.06 -15.39 -27.13
N LYS A 53 -43.69 -14.21 -27.04
CA LYS A 53 -44.97 -13.91 -27.71
C LYS A 53 -44.89 -14.15 -29.20
N GLN A 54 -43.89 -13.57 -29.87
CA GLN A 54 -43.74 -13.71 -31.32
C GLN A 54 -43.52 -15.17 -31.76
N ARG A 55 -42.75 -15.94 -30.99
CA ARG A 55 -42.43 -17.34 -31.35
C ARG A 55 -43.59 -18.28 -31.06
N LEU A 56 -44.28 -18.10 -29.94
CA LEU A 56 -45.41 -18.94 -29.51
C LEU A 56 -46.69 -18.62 -30.28
N ASP A 57 -46.84 -17.39 -30.80
CA ASP A 57 -47.94 -17.02 -31.70
C ASP A 57 -47.97 -17.88 -32.98
N SER A 58 -46.80 -18.26 -33.51
CA SER A 58 -46.72 -19.17 -34.67
C SER A 58 -47.29 -20.57 -34.41
N TYR A 59 -47.46 -20.95 -33.14
CA TYR A 59 -48.10 -22.19 -32.70
C TYR A 59 -49.54 -21.98 -32.21
N GLY A 60 -50.08 -20.76 -32.35
CA GLY A 60 -51.42 -20.39 -31.88
C GLY A 60 -51.52 -20.23 -30.36
N ILE A 61 -50.40 -20.04 -29.66
CA ILE A 61 -50.33 -19.95 -28.19
C ILE A 61 -50.24 -18.46 -27.79
N VAL A 62 -51.24 -17.99 -27.04
CA VAL A 62 -51.28 -16.61 -26.52
C VAL A 62 -50.61 -16.57 -25.15
N VAL A 63 -49.54 -15.79 -25.03
CA VAL A 63 -48.81 -15.58 -23.76
C VAL A 63 -49.36 -14.34 -23.05
N THR A 64 -49.98 -14.54 -21.88
CA THR A 64 -50.60 -13.45 -21.09
C THR A 64 -49.59 -12.67 -20.26
N ASP A 65 -48.73 -13.37 -19.50
CA ASP A 65 -47.65 -12.79 -18.71
C ASP A 65 -46.51 -13.82 -18.61
N LEU A 66 -45.26 -13.35 -18.69
CA LEU A 66 -44.07 -14.17 -18.48
C LEU A 66 -43.43 -13.75 -17.16
N SER A 67 -43.40 -14.66 -16.18
CA SER A 67 -42.68 -14.45 -14.93
C SER A 67 -41.41 -15.29 -14.91
N VAL A 68 -40.26 -14.64 -14.75
CA VAL A 68 -38.97 -15.33 -14.58
C VAL A 68 -38.88 -15.75 -13.11
N LEU A 69 -39.18 -17.01 -12.82
CA LEU A 69 -38.92 -17.61 -11.51
C LEU A 69 -37.41 -17.87 -11.39
N ASN A 70 -36.87 -17.59 -10.20
CA ASN A 70 -35.44 -17.59 -9.86
C ASN A 70 -34.56 -18.43 -10.81
N ASP A 71 -33.77 -17.69 -11.58
CA ASP A 71 -32.76 -18.19 -12.49
C ASP A 71 -31.63 -18.82 -11.66
N THR A 72 -31.71 -20.12 -11.38
CA THR A 72 -30.54 -20.88 -10.98
C THR A 72 -29.70 -21.05 -12.22
N ALA A 73 -28.73 -20.16 -12.41
CA ALA A 73 -27.72 -20.31 -13.44
C ALA A 73 -27.06 -21.69 -13.31
N SER A 74 -26.69 -22.31 -14.43
CA SER A 74 -26.08 -23.65 -14.40
C SER A 74 -24.84 -23.68 -13.51
N ASP A 75 -24.56 -24.81 -12.87
CA ASP A 75 -23.40 -24.97 -11.99
C ASP A 75 -22.08 -24.60 -12.69
N GLU A 76 -21.96 -24.91 -13.98
CA GLU A 76 -20.82 -24.55 -14.83
C GLU A 76 -20.67 -23.03 -14.99
N PHE A 77 -21.79 -22.31 -15.13
CA PHE A 77 -21.81 -20.85 -15.25
C PHE A 77 -21.42 -20.17 -13.93
N THR A 78 -21.99 -20.64 -12.82
CA THR A 78 -21.67 -20.15 -11.47
C THR A 78 -20.19 -20.32 -11.18
N LYS A 79 -19.64 -21.51 -11.45
CA LYS A 79 -18.21 -21.79 -11.26
C LYS A 79 -17.31 -20.89 -12.11
N ALA A 80 -17.60 -20.72 -13.41
CA ALA A 80 -16.81 -19.86 -14.28
C ALA A 80 -16.82 -18.39 -13.85
N THR A 81 -17.95 -17.94 -13.29
CA THR A 81 -18.11 -16.57 -12.78
C THR A 81 -17.33 -16.37 -11.49
N GLU A 82 -17.43 -17.32 -10.55
CA GLU A 82 -16.64 -17.32 -9.31
C GLU A 82 -15.14 -17.33 -9.60
N GLU A 83 -14.67 -18.20 -10.50
CA GLU A 83 -13.26 -18.25 -10.90
C GLU A 83 -12.79 -16.93 -11.49
N LYS A 84 -13.61 -16.31 -12.35
CA LYS A 84 -13.31 -14.98 -12.91
C LYS A 84 -13.26 -13.90 -11.83
N GLN A 85 -14.19 -13.93 -10.87
CA GLN A 85 -14.21 -12.98 -9.77
C GLN A 85 -12.98 -13.13 -8.86
N ILE A 86 -12.60 -14.37 -8.57
CA ILE A 86 -11.38 -14.69 -7.81
C ILE A 86 -10.16 -14.15 -8.56
N ALA A 87 -10.06 -14.38 -9.88
CA ALA A 87 -8.95 -13.89 -10.68
C ALA A 87 -8.88 -12.35 -10.71
N GLU A 88 -10.03 -11.67 -10.86
CA GLU A 88 -10.11 -10.20 -10.80
C GLU A 88 -9.72 -9.68 -9.42
N GLN A 89 -10.21 -10.30 -8.35
CA GLN A 89 -9.87 -9.92 -6.98
C GLN A 89 -8.38 -10.14 -6.69
N GLN A 90 -7.80 -11.24 -7.19
CA GLN A 90 -6.36 -11.51 -7.08
C GLN A 90 -5.55 -10.47 -7.84
N ALA A 91 -5.96 -10.08 -9.05
CA ALA A 91 -5.28 -9.04 -9.82
C ALA A 91 -5.34 -7.67 -9.11
N ILE A 92 -6.49 -7.29 -8.55
CA ILE A 92 -6.65 -6.08 -7.76
C ILE A 92 -5.75 -6.12 -6.52
N SER A 93 -5.75 -7.25 -5.80
CA SER A 93 -4.93 -7.45 -4.60
C SER A 93 -3.44 -7.34 -4.92
N ALA A 94 -2.98 -7.99 -6.00
CA ALA A 94 -1.59 -7.93 -6.45
C ALA A 94 -1.17 -6.50 -6.79
N LYS A 95 -2.05 -5.73 -7.45
CA LYS A 95 -1.78 -4.31 -7.76
C LYS A 95 -1.63 -3.48 -6.50
N ILE A 96 -2.51 -3.66 -5.51
CA ILE A 96 -2.45 -2.93 -4.23
C ILE A 96 -1.15 -3.26 -3.50
N VAL A 97 -0.75 -4.52 -3.45
CA VAL A 97 0.51 -4.95 -2.81
C VAL A 97 1.70 -4.31 -3.50
N ALA A 98 1.75 -4.35 -4.84
CA ALA A 98 2.84 -3.72 -5.59
C ALA A 98 2.94 -2.20 -5.35
N GLU A 99 1.79 -1.51 -5.29
CA GLU A 99 1.75 -0.07 -4.99
C GLU A 99 2.22 0.25 -3.57
N GLN A 100 1.83 -0.58 -2.59
CA GLN A 100 2.31 -0.46 -1.21
C GLN A 100 3.82 -0.69 -1.08
N GLU A 101 4.38 -1.67 -1.80
CA GLU A 101 5.82 -1.94 -1.80
C GLU A 101 6.60 -0.77 -2.38
N LEU A 102 6.14 -0.19 -3.50
CA LEU A 102 6.75 1.00 -4.09
C LEU A 102 6.71 2.19 -3.13
N GLN A 103 5.56 2.43 -2.49
CA GLN A 103 5.41 3.51 -1.52
C GLN A 103 6.35 3.34 -0.31
N LYS A 104 6.49 2.09 0.18
CA LYS A 104 7.39 1.77 1.29
C LYS A 104 8.85 2.02 0.91
N ALA A 105 9.27 1.57 -0.28
CA ALA A 105 10.64 1.78 -0.75
C ALA A 105 10.97 3.28 -0.92
N ASP A 106 10.05 4.07 -1.47
CA ASP A 106 10.20 5.53 -1.59
C ASP A 106 10.31 6.21 -0.21
N TYR A 107 9.46 5.80 0.74
CA TYR A 107 9.52 6.30 2.11
C TYR A 107 10.85 5.97 2.80
N GLU A 108 11.32 4.73 2.69
CA GLU A 108 12.60 4.29 3.27
C GLU A 108 13.78 5.07 2.66
N SER A 109 13.77 5.28 1.34
CA SER A 109 14.79 6.08 0.65
C SER A 109 14.80 7.54 1.13
N LYS A 110 13.64 8.18 1.21
CA LYS A 110 13.51 9.55 1.71
C LYS A 110 13.94 9.68 3.16
N LYS A 111 13.57 8.70 4.00
CA LYS A 111 13.97 8.64 5.40
C LYS A 111 15.50 8.56 5.52
N ALA A 112 16.13 7.65 4.79
CA ALA A 112 17.60 7.52 4.80
C ALA A 112 18.30 8.80 4.33
N ALA A 113 17.80 9.45 3.28
CA ALA A 113 18.32 10.73 2.81
C ALA A 113 18.23 11.82 3.89
N LYS A 114 17.07 11.92 4.57
CA LYS A 114 16.86 12.89 5.65
C LYS A 114 17.74 12.62 6.87
N GLU A 115 17.96 11.36 7.20
CA GLU A 115 18.86 10.97 8.29
C GLU A 115 20.32 11.32 7.98
N ALA A 116 20.76 11.08 6.73
CA ALA A 116 22.09 11.48 6.27
C ALA A 116 22.28 13.00 6.29
N GLU A 117 21.30 13.76 5.78
CA GLU A 117 21.30 15.23 5.86
C GLU A 117 21.40 15.72 7.31
N ALA A 118 20.62 15.14 8.22
CA ALA A 118 20.64 15.49 9.64
C ALA A 118 21.99 15.15 10.31
N MET A 119 22.63 14.02 9.93
CA MET A 119 23.95 13.67 10.44
C MET A 119 25.02 14.67 10.00
N ILE A 120 25.02 15.06 8.73
CA ILE A 120 25.95 16.07 8.20
C ILE A 120 25.75 17.41 8.91
N ALA A 121 24.50 17.85 9.08
CA ALA A 121 24.18 19.08 9.78
C ALA A 121 24.69 19.08 11.22
N ARG A 122 24.48 17.97 11.96
CA ARG A 122 25.00 17.82 13.33
C ARG A 122 26.53 17.87 13.38
N ALA A 123 27.21 17.14 12.50
CA ALA A 123 28.67 17.11 12.44
C ALA A 123 29.25 18.50 12.15
N ARG A 124 28.64 19.25 11.22
CA ARG A 124 29.01 20.65 10.93
C ARG A 124 28.81 21.55 12.15
N GLY A 125 27.65 21.49 12.80
CA GLY A 125 27.37 22.28 14.00
C GLY A 125 28.35 21.99 15.13
N GLN A 126 28.74 20.72 15.33
CA GLN A 126 29.77 20.34 16.30
C GLN A 126 31.15 20.90 15.94
N ALA A 127 31.55 20.83 14.67
CA ALA A 127 32.83 21.35 14.21
C ALA A 127 32.90 22.89 14.35
N GLU A 128 31.82 23.60 14.03
CA GLU A 128 31.71 25.04 14.22
C GLU A 128 31.76 25.43 15.70
N ALA A 129 31.03 24.71 16.57
CA ALA A 129 31.08 24.93 18.00
C ALA A 129 32.50 24.73 18.57
N GLN A 130 33.19 23.65 18.16
CA GLN A 130 34.58 23.40 18.52
C GLN A 130 35.52 24.53 18.07
N LYS A 131 35.36 25.02 16.84
CA LYS A 131 36.16 26.11 16.29
C LYS A 131 35.95 27.42 17.08
N LEU A 132 34.70 27.73 17.45
CA LEU A 132 34.38 28.89 18.28
C LEU A 132 35.01 28.76 19.67
N LEU A 133 34.93 27.59 20.29
CA LEU A 133 35.57 27.32 21.58
C LEU A 133 37.09 27.54 21.50
N GLN A 134 37.75 26.98 20.49
CA GLN A 134 39.19 27.17 20.27
C GLN A 134 39.56 28.66 20.09
N THR A 135 38.74 29.42 19.38
CA THR A 135 38.96 30.85 19.17
C THR A 135 38.79 31.65 20.47
N SER A 136 37.88 31.22 21.35
CA SER A 136 37.64 31.87 22.65
C SER A 136 38.60 31.44 23.76
N LEU A 137 39.35 30.35 23.57
CA LEU A 137 40.34 29.86 24.54
C LEU A 137 41.63 30.68 24.41
N SER A 138 41.87 31.59 25.37
CA SER A 138 43.19 32.19 25.54
C SER A 138 44.05 31.35 26.52
N PRO A 139 45.39 31.39 26.40
CA PRO A 139 46.28 30.77 27.38
C PRO A 139 46.02 31.23 28.82
N GLU A 140 45.62 32.50 29.04
CA GLU A 140 45.30 33.00 30.38
C GLU A 140 44.00 32.39 30.93
N ILE A 141 42.98 32.21 30.09
CA ILE A 141 41.72 31.57 30.49
C ILE A 141 41.95 30.09 30.84
N LEU A 142 42.74 29.38 30.04
CA LEU A 142 43.14 27.99 30.31
C LEU A 142 43.93 27.88 31.61
N GLN A 143 44.89 28.79 31.86
CA GLN A 143 45.65 28.83 33.11
C GLN A 143 44.74 29.11 34.31
N LYS A 144 43.82 30.07 34.20
CA LYS A 144 42.83 30.36 35.23
C LYS A 144 41.95 29.14 35.53
N GLN A 145 41.42 28.46 34.51
CA GLN A 145 40.61 27.25 34.67
C GLN A 145 41.42 26.10 35.29
N ALA A 146 42.68 25.95 34.90
CA ALA A 146 43.57 24.95 35.49
C ALA A 146 43.78 25.22 36.99
N ILE A 147 44.01 26.47 37.39
CA ILE A 147 44.16 26.86 38.80
C ILE A 147 42.86 26.61 39.59
N GLU A 148 41.70 27.01 39.05
CA GLU A 148 40.39 26.80 39.70
C GLU A 148 40.02 25.32 39.87
N LYS A 149 40.43 24.46 38.94
CA LYS A 149 40.18 23.02 38.97
C LYS A 149 41.28 22.20 39.64
N TRP A 150 42.36 22.84 40.06
CA TRP A 150 43.46 22.16 40.72
C TRP A 150 43.10 21.83 42.17
N ASP A 151 43.33 20.58 42.57
CA ASP A 151 43.07 20.05 43.91
C ASP A 151 44.20 20.34 44.91
N GLY A 152 45.20 21.14 44.51
CA GLY A 152 46.36 21.50 45.33
C GLY A 152 47.39 20.38 45.49
N LYS A 153 47.23 19.22 44.82
CA LYS A 153 48.18 18.11 44.87
C LYS A 153 49.17 18.18 43.72
N PHE A 154 50.43 17.95 44.04
CA PHE A 154 51.50 17.98 43.05
C PHE A 154 51.61 16.62 42.33
N PRO A 155 51.81 16.59 41.00
CA PRO A 155 52.00 15.34 40.26
C PRO A 155 53.23 14.58 40.77
N VAL A 156 53.02 13.35 41.25
CA VAL A 156 54.09 12.46 41.77
C VAL A 156 54.92 11.79 40.66
N VAL A 157 54.52 11.97 39.40
CA VAL A 157 55.28 11.51 38.22
C VAL A 157 55.79 12.72 37.44
N MET A 158 56.98 13.18 37.78
CA MET A 158 57.70 14.14 36.94
C MET A 158 58.22 13.41 35.70
N SER A 159 57.96 13.96 34.50
CA SER A 159 58.62 13.51 33.28
C SER A 159 60.13 13.73 33.41
N SER A 160 60.94 12.90 32.76
CA SER A 160 62.43 12.90 32.83
C SER A 160 63.10 14.24 32.56
N ASN A 161 62.35 15.22 32.02
CA ASN A 161 62.83 16.55 31.66
C ASN A 161 62.45 17.64 32.68
N GLY A 162 61.88 17.29 33.85
CA GLY A 162 61.57 18.24 34.93
C GLY A 162 60.46 19.25 34.63
N ALA A 163 59.78 19.13 33.49
CA ALA A 163 58.68 20.00 33.11
C ALA A 163 57.43 19.65 33.93
N LEU A 164 56.85 20.64 34.61
CA LEU A 164 55.56 20.49 35.27
C LEU A 164 54.45 20.50 34.20
N PRO A 165 53.52 19.54 34.22
CA PRO A 165 52.38 19.59 33.31
C PRO A 165 51.55 20.86 33.64
N PHE A 166 51.17 21.59 32.60
CA PHE A 166 50.32 22.80 32.64
C PHE A 166 50.92 24.10 33.21
N ILE A 167 52.09 24.07 33.86
CA ILE A 167 52.76 25.27 34.37
C ILE A 167 54.13 25.42 33.69
N ASN A 168 54.21 26.30 32.69
CA ASN A 168 55.46 26.66 32.06
C ASN A 168 56.06 27.88 32.80
N VAL A 169 56.88 27.62 33.81
CA VAL A 169 57.66 28.67 34.48
C VAL A 169 58.86 29.01 33.61
N ASN A 170 58.71 29.97 32.69
CA ASN A 170 59.86 30.58 32.04
C ASN A 170 60.67 31.37 33.08
N ALA A 171 61.73 30.77 33.59
CA ALA A 171 62.71 31.49 34.39
C ALA A 171 63.45 32.49 33.47
N PRO A 172 63.57 33.78 33.83
CA PRO A 172 64.39 34.72 33.07
C PRO A 172 65.85 34.26 33.13
N THR A 173 66.38 33.77 32.01
CA THR A 173 67.79 33.40 31.88
C THR A 173 68.62 34.68 31.81
N ASN A 174 69.17 35.11 32.94
CA ASN A 174 70.28 36.06 32.92
C ASN A 174 71.51 35.33 32.38
N SER A 175 71.77 35.50 31.08
CA SER A 175 73.01 35.07 30.42
C SER A 175 74.17 35.92 30.93
N SER A 176 74.85 35.50 32.00
CA SER A 176 76.16 36.02 32.34
C SER A 176 77.22 35.36 31.45
N GLU A 177 77.57 36.06 30.38
CA GLU A 177 78.67 35.76 29.46
C GLU A 177 80.03 35.95 30.20
N PRO A 178 80.98 34.99 30.16
CA PRO A 178 82.29 35.20 30.73
C PRO A 178 83.14 36.03 29.74
N LYS A 179 83.52 37.25 30.14
CA LYS A 179 84.53 38.02 29.42
C LYS A 179 85.89 37.33 29.52
N LYS A 180 86.53 37.27 28.35
CA LYS A 180 87.86 36.73 28.05
C LYS A 180 88.98 37.34 28.91
#